data_AF-A0A940L349-F1
#
_entry.id   AF-A0A940L349-F1
#
_cell.length_a   1.000
_cell.length_b   1.000
_cell.length_c   1.000
_cell.angle_alpha   90.00
_cell.angle_beta   90.00
_cell.angle_gamma   90.00
#
_symmetry.space_group_name_H-M   'P 1'
#
loop_
_entity.id
_entity.type
_entity.pdbx_description
1 polymer ?
#
loop_
_entity_poly.entity_id
_entity_poly.type
_entity_poly.pdbx_seq_one_letter_code
_entity_poly.pdbx_strand_id
1 'polypeptide(L)'
;KGPGSFFFIMLAAVASCMPFDVSAIPTKLGLITLGVLNSVVLAIIYSSLTYKKSASAYHPQLEAEGTLSLHFMEATTMGCFMFGSMLLGRLLHLENPYWVPVSCAAVMQGASTYHIWQRSLHRIVGTFLGVGLCWVILSVANTPLSICVSIITLQFIIEMLVLRNYGLAVIFITPMTILLTEAGRPLIHDPNLLIETRFWDIALGSAIGAVGGWVIHHEKLRHAAPVFPFLDRRKGKG
;
A
#
# COMPACT_ATOMS: atom_id res chain seq x y z
N LYS A 1 -10.22 10.92 -1.45
CA LYS A 1 -8.79 11.23 -1.70
C LYS A 1 -8.14 10.01 -2.34
N GLY A 2 -7.51 10.19 -3.50
CA GLY A 2 -6.73 9.12 -4.13
C GLY A 2 -5.42 8.87 -3.37
N PRO A 3 -4.87 7.64 -3.38
CA PRO A 3 -3.69 7.25 -2.60
C PRO A 3 -2.35 7.72 -3.22
N GLY A 4 -2.33 8.83 -3.96
CA GLY A 4 -1.19 9.25 -4.78
C GLY A 4 0.12 9.43 -4.00
N SER A 5 0.06 10.05 -2.82
CA SER A 5 1.23 10.29 -1.96
C SER A 5 1.85 9.01 -1.41
N PHE A 6 1.05 7.96 -1.19
CA PHE A 6 1.53 6.67 -0.69
C PHE A 6 2.52 6.00 -1.65
N PHE A 7 2.25 6.08 -2.96
CA PHE A 7 3.10 5.43 -3.96
C PHE A 7 4.52 6.01 -3.99
N PHE A 8 4.67 7.32 -3.81
CA PHE A 8 5.98 7.96 -3.76
C PHE A 8 6.81 7.50 -2.56
N ILE A 9 6.19 7.43 -1.37
CA ILE A 9 6.90 7.01 -0.16
C ILE A 9 7.25 5.52 -0.23
N MET A 10 6.35 4.69 -0.77
CA MET A 10 6.63 3.29 -1.05
C MET A 10 7.81 3.12 -2.01
N LEU A 11 7.81 3.85 -3.13
CA LEU A 11 8.89 3.77 -4.12
C LEU A 11 10.25 4.16 -3.50
N ALA A 12 10.28 5.23 -2.70
CA ALA A 12 11.48 5.68 -2.00
C ALA A 12 11.99 4.63 -0.98
N ALA A 13 11.08 4.02 -0.20
CA ALA A 13 11.43 2.99 0.77
C ALA A 13 12.04 1.76 0.09
N VAL A 14 11.43 1.28 -1.00
CA VAL A 14 11.92 0.14 -1.77
C VAL A 14 13.27 0.47 -2.42
N ALA A 15 13.40 1.65 -3.04
CA ALA A 15 14.66 2.10 -3.64
C ALA A 15 15.82 2.16 -2.64
N SER A 16 15.55 2.57 -1.38
CA SER A 16 16.56 2.65 -0.31
C SER A 16 17.17 1.30 0.10
N CYS A 17 16.56 0.19 -0.33
CA CYS A 17 17.00 -1.17 -0.03
C CYS A 17 17.63 -1.89 -1.23
N MET A 18 17.64 -1.27 -2.41
CA MET A 18 18.21 -1.89 -3.60
C MET A 18 19.69 -1.51 -3.76
N PRO A 19 20.56 -2.46 -4.15
CA PRO A 19 21.94 -2.15 -4.47
C PRO A 19 22.03 -1.18 -5.65
N PHE A 20 22.87 -0.15 -5.49
CA PHE A 20 23.15 0.84 -6.52
C PHE A 20 24.28 0.34 -7.41
N ASP A 21 23.97 0.14 -8.69
CA ASP A 21 24.91 -0.25 -9.71
C ASP A 21 24.64 0.60 -10.96
N VAL A 22 25.65 1.37 -11.38
CA VAL A 22 25.58 2.30 -12.50
C VAL A 22 25.44 1.53 -13.83
N SER A 23 26.02 0.35 -13.92
CA SER A 23 26.00 -0.47 -15.14
C SER A 23 24.62 -1.07 -15.41
N ALA A 24 23.83 -1.33 -14.36
CA ALA A 24 22.49 -1.87 -14.45
C ALA A 24 21.40 -0.82 -14.74
N ILE A 25 21.75 0.47 -14.80
CA ILE A 25 20.78 1.56 -15.03
C ILE A 25 19.97 1.36 -16.32
N PRO A 26 20.59 1.09 -17.50
CA PRO A 26 19.82 0.92 -18.74
C PRO A 26 18.85 -0.26 -18.67
N THR A 27 19.28 -1.39 -18.10
CA THR A 27 18.44 -2.59 -17.93
C THR A 27 17.27 -2.34 -16.99
N LYS A 28 17.52 -1.70 -15.83
CA LYS A 28 16.46 -1.34 -14.86
C LYS A 28 15.45 -0.37 -15.49
N LEU A 29 15.92 0.60 -16.28
CA LEU A 29 15.06 1.51 -17.04
C LEU A 29 14.17 0.75 -18.03
N GLY A 30 14.74 -0.20 -18.79
CA GLY A 30 13.98 -1.05 -19.71
C GLY A 30 12.92 -1.91 -19.02
N LEU A 31 13.23 -2.47 -17.84
CA LEU A 31 12.24 -3.24 -17.07
C LEU A 31 11.11 -2.35 -16.52
N ILE A 32 11.44 -1.14 -16.06
CA ILE A 32 10.43 -0.17 -15.60
C ILE A 32 9.51 0.24 -16.75
N THR A 33 10.06 0.52 -17.94
CA THR A 33 9.24 0.92 -19.10
C THR A 33 8.31 -0.20 -19.56
N LEU A 34 8.75 -1.46 -19.55
CA LEU A 34 7.90 -2.62 -19.83
C LEU A 34 6.77 -2.76 -18.79
N GLY A 35 7.08 -2.56 -17.51
CA GLY A 35 6.07 -2.57 -16.43
C GLY A 35 5.02 -1.47 -16.62
N VAL A 36 5.45 -0.24 -16.93
CA VAL A 36 4.55 0.89 -17.20
C VAL A 36 3.66 0.60 -18.42
N LEU A 37 4.22 0.03 -19.48
CA LEU A 37 3.48 -0.33 -20.69
C LEU A 37 2.41 -1.39 -20.37
N ASN A 38 2.75 -2.42 -19.58
CA ASN A 38 1.77 -3.40 -19.11
C ASN A 38 0.64 -2.76 -18.29
N SER A 39 0.96 -1.84 -17.37
CA SER A 39 -0.06 -1.11 -16.59
C SER A 39 -0.98 -0.27 -17.48
N VAL A 40 -0.46 0.38 -18.52
CA VAL A 40 -1.27 1.15 -19.48
C VAL A 40 -2.20 0.23 -20.26
N VAL A 41 -1.71 -0.92 -20.71
CA VAL A 41 -2.53 -1.93 -21.42
C VAL A 41 -3.66 -2.43 -20.52
N LEU A 42 -3.37 -2.79 -19.26
CA LEU A 42 -4.38 -3.22 -18.30
C LEU A 42 -5.39 -2.11 -18.01
N ALA A 43 -4.95 -0.86 -17.87
CA ALA A 43 -5.84 0.28 -17.68
C ALA A 43 -6.79 0.50 -18.87
N ILE A 44 -6.31 0.32 -20.11
CA ILE A 44 -7.15 0.39 -21.32
C ILE A 44 -8.18 -0.75 -21.32
N ILE A 45 -7.76 -1.98 -21.00
CA ILE A 45 -8.66 -3.13 -20.91
C ILE A 45 -9.71 -2.89 -19.83
N TYR A 46 -9.30 -2.50 -18.62
CA TYR A 46 -10.18 -2.20 -17.50
C TYR A 46 -11.19 -1.09 -17.87
N SER A 47 -10.68 -0.01 -18.47
CA SER A 47 -11.50 1.12 -18.94
C SER A 47 -12.53 0.64 -19.95
N SER A 48 -12.12 -0.15 -20.95
CA SER A 48 -13.02 -0.73 -21.95
C SER A 48 -14.10 -1.63 -21.34
N LEU A 49 -13.74 -2.48 -20.37
CA LEU A 49 -14.66 -3.40 -19.70
C LEU A 49 -15.62 -2.70 -18.73
N THR A 50 -15.20 -1.58 -18.13
CA THR A 50 -15.95 -0.88 -17.08
C THR A 50 -16.44 0.49 -17.54
N TYR A 51 -16.34 0.79 -18.85
CA TYR A 51 -16.70 2.08 -19.43
C TYR A 51 -18.20 2.33 -19.25
N LYS A 52 -18.56 3.02 -18.17
CA LYS A 52 -19.83 3.72 -18.06
C LYS A 52 -19.57 5.17 -18.39
N LYS A 53 -20.31 5.71 -19.36
CA LYS A 53 -20.32 7.15 -19.69
C LYS A 53 -20.85 7.93 -18.49
N SER A 54 -20.00 8.15 -17.50
CA SER A 54 -20.34 8.92 -16.32
C SER A 54 -19.91 10.36 -16.61
N ALA A 55 -20.85 11.18 -17.06
CA ALA A 55 -20.68 12.62 -17.07
C ALA A 55 -20.74 13.12 -15.63
N SER A 56 -19.68 12.88 -14.85
CA SER A 56 -19.50 13.57 -13.58
C SER A 56 -18.79 14.88 -13.91
N ALA A 57 -19.54 15.98 -13.86
CA ALA A 57 -18.96 17.31 -13.87
C ALA A 57 -18.01 17.40 -12.66
N TYR A 58 -16.71 17.50 -12.93
CA TYR A 58 -15.72 17.82 -11.91
C TYR A 58 -16.00 19.24 -11.45
N HIS A 59 -16.63 19.38 -10.29
CA HIS A 59 -16.73 20.66 -9.59
C HIS A 59 -15.50 20.77 -8.69
N PRO A 60 -14.50 21.62 -9.03
CA PRO A 60 -13.40 21.86 -8.12
C PRO A 60 -13.97 22.47 -6.85
N GLN A 61 -13.95 21.70 -5.77
CA GLN A 61 -14.26 22.19 -4.44
C GLN A 61 -13.10 23.10 -4.03
N LEU A 62 -13.34 24.40 -3.95
CA LEU A 62 -12.41 25.37 -3.36
C LEU A 62 -12.13 24.92 -1.93
N GLU A 63 -10.94 24.38 -1.68
CA GLU A 63 -10.51 23.92 -0.37
C GLU A 63 -10.42 25.14 0.57
N ALA A 64 -11.19 25.10 1.65
CA ALA A 64 -11.17 26.15 2.68
C ALA A 64 -9.77 26.24 3.31
N GLU A 65 -9.31 27.45 3.63
CA GLU A 65 -7.96 27.77 4.14
C GLU A 65 -7.50 27.00 5.41
N GLY A 66 -8.37 26.18 6.03
CA GLY A 66 -8.04 25.27 7.12
C GLY A 66 -7.58 23.85 6.71
N THR A 67 -7.56 23.50 5.42
CA THR A 67 -7.17 22.14 4.96
C THR A 67 -5.66 21.92 4.84
N LEU A 68 -4.86 22.99 4.67
CA LEU A 68 -3.42 22.87 4.43
C LEU A 68 -2.67 22.31 5.64
N SER A 69 -2.96 22.81 6.84
CA SER A 69 -2.36 22.33 8.09
C SER A 69 -2.74 20.88 8.38
N LEU A 70 -3.98 20.49 8.03
CA LEU A 70 -4.49 19.15 8.21
C LEU A 70 -3.85 18.16 7.21
N HIS A 71 -3.66 18.57 5.95
CA HIS A 71 -2.92 17.79 4.96
C HIS A 71 -1.43 17.65 5.30
N PHE A 72 -0.82 18.70 5.84
CA PHE A 72 0.56 18.68 6.29
C PHE A 72 0.76 17.75 7.50
N MET A 73 -0.17 17.77 8.46
CA MET A 73 -0.19 16.87 9.60
C MET A 73 -0.39 15.41 9.16
N GLU A 74 -1.36 15.14 8.28
CA GLU A 74 -1.57 13.80 7.69
C GLU A 74 -0.28 13.28 7.03
N ALA A 75 0.39 14.10 6.22
CA ALA A 75 1.60 13.73 5.51
C ALA A 75 2.78 13.50 6.47
N THR A 76 2.95 14.37 7.47
CA THR A 76 4.01 14.25 8.48
C THR A 76 3.82 12.98 9.30
N THR A 77 2.61 12.73 9.77
CA THR A 77 2.26 11.52 10.53
C THR A 77 2.49 10.26 9.69
N MET A 78 2.02 10.21 8.44
CA MET A 78 2.32 9.09 7.53
C MET A 78 3.83 8.89 7.34
N GLY A 79 4.58 9.97 7.12
CA GLY A 79 6.04 9.92 6.98
C GLY A 79 6.73 9.36 8.22
N CYS A 80 6.36 9.83 9.41
CA CYS A 80 6.93 9.37 10.68
C CYS A 80 6.65 7.88 10.94
N PHE A 81 5.42 7.42 10.73
CA PHE A 81 5.08 6.01 10.94
C PHE A 81 5.73 5.10 9.89
N MET A 82 5.80 5.53 8.63
CA MET A 82 6.52 4.78 7.59
C MET A 82 8.02 4.70 7.88
N PHE A 83 8.65 5.81 8.26
CA PHE A 83 10.06 5.84 8.66
C PHE A 83 10.32 4.95 9.88
N GLY A 84 9.50 5.07 10.93
CA GLY A 84 9.60 4.25 12.13
C GLY A 84 9.44 2.76 11.83
N SER A 85 8.50 2.40 10.96
CA SER A 85 8.30 1.00 10.53
C SER A 85 9.50 0.43 9.76
N MET A 86 10.11 1.24 8.91
CA MET A 86 11.32 0.87 8.17
C MET A 86 12.51 0.69 9.13
N LEU A 87 12.67 1.62 10.08
CA LEU A 87 13.73 1.56 11.09
C LEU A 87 13.57 0.32 11.97
N LEU A 88 12.36 0.04 12.45
CA LEU A 88 12.07 -1.16 13.25
C LEU A 88 12.32 -2.44 12.45
N GLY A 89 11.90 -2.50 11.19
CA GLY A 89 12.19 -3.65 10.33
C GLY A 89 13.70 -3.90 10.17
N ARG A 90 14.51 -2.85 10.06
CA ARG A 90 15.98 -2.97 10.02
C ARG A 90 16.59 -3.37 11.37
N LEU A 91 16.11 -2.80 12.47
CA LEU A 91 16.60 -3.11 13.83
C LEU A 91 16.30 -4.54 14.26
N LEU A 92 15.16 -5.09 13.81
CA LEU A 92 14.78 -6.48 14.03
C LEU A 92 15.48 -7.45 13.06
N HIS A 93 16.38 -6.96 12.21
CA HIS A 93 17.10 -7.76 11.21
C HIS A 93 16.17 -8.61 10.32
N LEU A 94 15.00 -8.08 9.97
CA LEU A 94 14.07 -8.77 9.07
C LEU A 94 14.72 -8.96 7.70
N GLU A 95 14.44 -10.09 7.04
CA GLU A 95 15.01 -10.40 5.74
C GLU A 95 14.64 -9.36 4.66
N ASN A 96 13.42 -8.84 4.71
CA ASN A 96 12.90 -7.92 3.71
C ASN A 96 12.22 -6.70 4.35
N PRO A 97 13.00 -5.80 4.98
CA PRO A 97 12.46 -4.74 5.85
C PRO A 97 11.59 -3.71 5.12
N TYR A 98 11.69 -3.63 3.79
CA TYR A 98 10.88 -2.74 2.97
C TYR A 98 9.39 -3.13 2.91
N TRP A 99 9.02 -4.36 3.27
CA TRP A 99 7.60 -4.77 3.33
C TRP A 99 6.85 -4.22 4.56
N VAL A 100 7.58 -3.91 5.63
CA VAL A 100 6.99 -3.33 6.85
C VAL A 100 6.36 -1.95 6.56
N PRO A 101 7.04 -0.97 5.92
CA PRO A 101 6.42 0.31 5.59
C PRO A 101 5.32 0.20 4.53
N VAL A 102 5.42 -0.73 3.58
CA VAL A 102 4.32 -1.04 2.64
C VAL A 102 3.09 -1.56 3.40
N SER A 103 3.34 -2.35 4.45
CA SER A 103 2.33 -2.88 5.34
C SER A 103 1.66 -1.83 6.21
N CYS A 104 2.47 -0.99 6.84
CA CYS A 104 2.03 0.18 7.58
C CYS A 104 1.12 1.08 6.74
N ALA A 105 1.61 1.49 5.57
CA ALA A 105 0.93 2.50 4.79
C ALA A 105 -0.39 2.02 4.18
N ALA A 106 -0.51 0.76 3.73
CA ALA A 106 -1.81 0.30 3.22
C ALA A 106 -2.87 0.07 4.32
N VAL A 107 -2.46 -0.15 5.59
CA VAL A 107 -3.40 -0.15 6.73
C VAL A 107 -3.83 1.28 7.07
N MET A 108 -2.91 2.23 7.10
CA MET A 108 -3.18 3.66 7.38
C MET A 108 -4.13 4.32 6.36
N GLN A 109 -4.26 3.75 5.16
CA GLN A 109 -5.19 4.25 4.14
C GLN A 109 -6.68 4.01 4.46
N GLY A 110 -7.02 3.38 5.59
CA GLY A 110 -8.42 3.18 6.00
C GLY A 110 -9.17 4.49 6.25
N ALA A 111 -10.38 4.60 5.68
CA ALA A 111 -11.20 5.82 5.73
C ALA A 111 -11.77 6.14 7.12
N SER A 112 -11.74 5.20 8.06
CA SER A 112 -12.13 5.36 9.47
C SER A 112 -11.30 4.41 10.34
N THR A 113 -11.28 4.64 11.66
CA THR A 113 -10.62 3.75 12.62
C THR A 113 -11.13 2.30 12.52
N TYR A 114 -12.43 2.12 12.28
CA TYR A 114 -13.03 0.81 12.05
C TYR A 114 -12.50 0.17 10.75
N HIS A 115 -12.43 0.93 9.66
CA HIS A 115 -11.87 0.44 8.40
C HIS A 115 -10.38 0.13 8.50
N ILE A 116 -9.62 0.85 9.32
CA ILE A 116 -8.20 0.55 9.59
C ILE A 116 -8.06 -0.82 10.26
N TRP A 117 -8.86 -1.08 11.31
CA TRP A 117 -8.87 -2.39 11.98
C TRP A 117 -9.30 -3.52 11.05
N GLN A 118 -10.37 -3.33 10.28
CA GLN A 118 -10.80 -4.31 9.28
C GLN A 118 -9.71 -4.56 8.23
N ARG A 119 -9.03 -3.52 7.76
CA ARG A 119 -7.92 -3.66 6.80
C ARG A 119 -6.74 -4.40 7.40
N SER A 120 -6.39 -4.12 8.65
CA SER A 120 -5.35 -4.86 9.38
C SER A 120 -5.68 -6.35 9.44
N LEU A 121 -6.91 -6.70 9.82
CA LEU A 121 -7.37 -8.10 9.86
C LEU A 121 -7.41 -8.74 8.47
N HIS A 122 -7.98 -8.06 7.47
CA HIS A 122 -7.99 -8.54 6.09
C HIS A 122 -6.57 -8.75 5.57
N ARG A 123 -5.61 -7.93 5.99
CA ARG A 123 -4.21 -8.05 5.59
C ARG A 123 -3.56 -9.29 6.18
N ILE A 124 -3.75 -9.53 7.48
CA ILE A 124 -3.21 -10.71 8.14
C ILE A 124 -3.85 -11.98 7.56
N VAL A 125 -5.19 -12.08 7.54
CA VAL A 125 -5.91 -13.25 7.02
C VAL A 125 -5.66 -13.46 5.53
N GLY A 126 -5.72 -12.38 4.75
CA GLY A 126 -5.48 -12.44 3.31
C GLY A 126 -4.04 -12.83 2.97
N THR A 127 -3.07 -12.53 3.83
CA THR A 127 -1.70 -13.02 3.67
C THR A 127 -1.62 -14.52 3.82
N PHE A 128 -2.23 -15.10 4.85
CA PHE A 128 -2.24 -16.55 5.03
C PHE A 128 -2.90 -17.27 3.86
N LEU A 129 -4.05 -16.76 3.40
CA LEU A 129 -4.74 -17.32 2.24
C LEU A 129 -3.92 -17.14 0.95
N GLY A 130 -3.33 -15.97 0.76
CA GLY A 130 -2.54 -15.63 -0.41
C GLY A 130 -1.21 -16.39 -0.48
N VAL A 131 -0.60 -16.68 0.67
CA VAL A 131 0.52 -17.61 0.81
C VAL A 131 0.14 -19.01 0.33
N GLY A 132 -1.01 -19.53 0.78
CA GLY A 132 -1.49 -20.84 0.36
C GLY A 132 -1.72 -20.88 -1.15
N LEU A 133 -2.30 -19.81 -1.69
CA LEU A 133 -2.46 -19.64 -3.14
C LEU A 133 -1.11 -19.55 -3.87
N CYS A 134 -0.12 -18.86 -3.29
CA CYS A 134 1.23 -18.78 -3.84
C CYS A 134 1.87 -20.16 -3.96
N TRP A 135 1.74 -20.99 -2.91
CA TRP A 135 2.24 -22.36 -2.90
C TRP A 135 1.61 -23.20 -4.02
N VAL A 136 0.28 -23.10 -4.19
CA VAL A 136 -0.42 -23.78 -5.30
C VAL A 136 0.09 -23.29 -6.66
N ILE A 137 0.22 -21.98 -6.86
CA ILE A 137 0.72 -21.42 -8.13
C ILE A 137 2.13 -21.91 -8.42
N LEU A 138 3.03 -21.88 -7.42
CA LEU A 138 4.41 -22.34 -7.58
C LEU A 138 4.51 -23.85 -7.83
N SER A 139 3.59 -24.66 -7.30
CA SER A 139 3.55 -26.10 -7.57
C SER A 139 3.24 -26.43 -9.04
N VAL A 140 2.54 -25.53 -9.74
CA VAL A 140 2.13 -25.70 -11.14
C VAL A 140 3.02 -24.92 -12.10
N ALA A 141 3.46 -23.72 -11.71
CA ALA A 141 4.23 -22.78 -12.52
C ALA A 141 5.74 -23.08 -12.46
N ASN A 142 6.15 -24.12 -13.19
CA ASN A 142 7.54 -24.60 -13.20
C ASN A 142 8.46 -23.85 -14.19
N THR A 143 7.92 -22.92 -14.99
CA THR A 143 8.70 -22.19 -16.01
C THR A 143 8.68 -20.69 -15.76
N PRO A 144 9.74 -19.94 -16.11
CA PRO A 144 9.76 -18.48 -16.01
C PRO A 144 8.58 -17.82 -16.74
N LEU A 145 8.21 -18.36 -17.91
CA LEU A 145 7.06 -17.88 -18.67
C LEU A 145 5.74 -18.07 -17.90
N SER A 146 5.54 -19.25 -17.27
CA SER A 146 4.34 -19.50 -16.45
C SER A 146 4.25 -18.61 -15.22
N ILE A 147 5.38 -18.25 -14.62
CA ILE A 147 5.44 -17.28 -13.51
C ILE A 147 5.04 -15.88 -14.01
N CYS A 148 5.59 -15.42 -15.14
CA CYS A 148 5.22 -14.14 -15.73
C CYS A 148 3.72 -14.07 -16.05
N VAL A 149 3.15 -15.11 -16.65
CA VAL A 149 1.70 -15.19 -16.93
C VAL A 149 0.90 -15.12 -15.64
N SER A 150 1.31 -15.87 -14.60
CA SER A 150 0.65 -15.85 -13.29
C SER A 150 0.66 -14.45 -12.67
N ILE A 151 1.79 -13.73 -12.74
CA ILE A 151 1.90 -12.34 -12.25
C ILE A 151 0.94 -11.42 -13.01
N ILE A 152 0.87 -11.50 -14.34
CA ILE A 152 -0.03 -10.69 -15.16
C ILE A 152 -1.50 -10.98 -14.83
N THR A 153 -1.86 -12.27 -14.67
CA THR A 153 -3.22 -12.67 -14.29
C THR A 153 -3.59 -12.18 -12.90
N LEU A 154 -2.71 -12.35 -11.91
CA LEU A 154 -2.93 -11.85 -10.56
C LEU A 154 -3.08 -10.33 -10.55
N GLN A 155 -2.23 -9.59 -11.26
CA GLN A 155 -2.31 -8.14 -11.38
C GLN A 155 -3.68 -7.70 -11.91
N PHE A 156 -4.17 -8.33 -12.98
CA PHE A 156 -5.49 -8.03 -13.53
C PHE A 156 -6.63 -8.29 -12.52
N ILE A 157 -6.58 -9.42 -11.80
CA ILE A 157 -7.56 -9.75 -10.76
C ILE A 157 -7.53 -8.70 -9.63
N ILE A 158 -6.34 -8.28 -9.20
CA ILE A 158 -6.16 -7.27 -8.17
C ILE A 158 -6.78 -5.94 -8.60
N GLU A 159 -6.52 -5.46 -9.81
CA GLU A 159 -7.09 -4.20 -10.31
C GLU A 159 -8.63 -4.23 -10.35
N MET A 160 -9.21 -5.36 -10.74
CA MET A 160 -10.66 -5.54 -10.75
C MET A 160 -11.27 -5.56 -9.33
N LEU A 161 -10.54 -6.12 -8.35
CA LEU A 161 -11.04 -6.32 -6.99
C LEU A 161 -10.72 -5.19 -6.02
N VAL A 162 -9.60 -4.49 -6.16
CA VAL A 162 -9.10 -3.55 -5.14
C VAL A 162 -10.07 -2.40 -4.87
N LEU A 163 -10.83 -1.99 -5.88
CA LEU A 163 -11.87 -0.95 -5.76
C LEU A 163 -13.23 -1.49 -5.29
N ARG A 164 -13.48 -2.80 -5.46
CA ARG A 164 -14.78 -3.44 -5.16
C ARG A 164 -14.80 -4.15 -3.81
N ASN A 165 -13.77 -4.93 -3.52
CA ASN A 165 -13.60 -5.67 -2.27
C ASN A 165 -12.11 -5.81 -1.92
N TYR A 166 -11.65 -4.94 -1.03
CA TYR A 166 -10.27 -4.91 -0.57
C TYR A 166 -9.82 -6.25 0.07
N GLY A 167 -10.69 -6.90 0.85
CA GLY A 167 -10.35 -8.15 1.52
C GLY A 167 -10.01 -9.27 0.54
N LEU A 168 -10.79 -9.40 -0.53
CA LEU A 168 -10.49 -10.35 -1.61
C LEU A 168 -9.24 -9.93 -2.39
N ALA A 169 -9.05 -8.65 -2.66
CA ALA A 169 -7.87 -8.16 -3.39
C ALA A 169 -6.56 -8.52 -2.66
N VAL A 170 -6.53 -8.39 -1.33
CA VAL A 170 -5.34 -8.72 -0.53
C VAL A 170 -4.90 -10.18 -0.72
N ILE A 171 -5.84 -11.12 -0.85
CA ILE A 171 -5.53 -12.54 -1.07
C ILE A 171 -4.70 -12.75 -2.34
N PHE A 172 -4.94 -11.93 -3.37
CA PHE A 172 -4.19 -12.00 -4.64
C PHE A 172 -2.94 -11.12 -4.64
N ILE A 173 -2.91 -10.03 -3.85
CA ILE A 173 -1.73 -9.17 -3.71
C ILE A 173 -0.55 -9.96 -3.13
N THR A 174 -0.78 -10.74 -2.06
CA THR A 174 0.30 -11.50 -1.42
C THR A 174 1.05 -12.45 -2.38
N PRO A 175 0.40 -13.38 -3.11
CA PRO A 175 1.11 -14.25 -4.05
C PRO A 175 1.80 -13.46 -5.16
N MET A 176 1.17 -12.40 -5.67
CA MET A 176 1.80 -11.54 -6.67
C MET A 176 3.11 -10.92 -6.16
N THR A 177 3.10 -10.40 -4.94
CA THR A 177 4.29 -9.78 -4.32
C THR A 177 5.40 -10.78 -4.03
N ILE A 178 5.05 -12.00 -3.60
CA ILE A 178 6.01 -13.08 -3.38
C ILE A 178 6.64 -13.49 -4.71
N LEU A 179 5.83 -13.75 -5.74
CA LEU A 179 6.33 -14.09 -7.07
C LEU A 179 7.25 -13.01 -7.63
N LEU A 180 6.93 -11.72 -7.45
CA LEU A 180 7.78 -10.62 -7.92
C LEU A 180 9.13 -10.55 -7.18
N THR A 181 9.13 -10.86 -5.87
CA THR A 181 10.35 -10.80 -5.05
C THR A 181 11.25 -12.00 -5.31
N GLU A 182 10.66 -13.19 -5.44
CA GLU A 182 11.40 -14.45 -5.61
C GLU A 182 11.74 -14.76 -7.06
N ALA A 183 11.03 -14.20 -8.06
CA ALA A 183 11.37 -14.38 -9.47
C ALA A 183 12.79 -13.91 -9.84
N GLY A 184 13.39 -13.03 -9.02
CA GLY A 184 14.76 -12.56 -9.20
C GLY A 184 15.83 -13.41 -8.50
N ARG A 185 15.46 -14.43 -7.72
CA ARG A 185 16.37 -15.35 -7.03
C ARG A 185 16.28 -16.73 -7.67
N PRO A 186 17.38 -17.49 -7.81
CA PRO A 186 17.31 -18.86 -8.29
C PRO A 186 16.36 -19.66 -7.39
N LEU A 187 15.33 -20.20 -8.04
CA LEU A 187 14.14 -20.87 -7.51
C LEU A 187 14.24 -21.42 -6.07
N ILE A 188 13.38 -20.85 -5.21
CA ILE A 188 12.69 -21.49 -4.10
C ILE A 188 13.55 -21.72 -2.85
N HIS A 189 13.60 -20.70 -1.99
CA HIS A 189 13.75 -20.95 -0.55
C HIS A 189 12.51 -21.70 -0.04
N ASP A 190 12.70 -22.52 0.99
CA ASP A 190 11.65 -23.31 1.63
C ASP A 190 10.35 -22.47 1.78
N PRO A 191 9.21 -22.90 1.19
CA PRO A 191 7.95 -22.16 1.27
C PRO A 191 7.62 -21.77 2.70
N ASN A 192 7.96 -22.59 3.70
CA ASN A 192 7.67 -22.30 5.10
C ASN A 192 8.44 -21.07 5.62
N LEU A 193 9.69 -20.87 5.19
CA LEU A 193 10.49 -19.70 5.54
C LEU A 193 9.90 -18.42 4.94
N LEU A 194 9.41 -18.50 3.71
CA LEU A 194 8.71 -17.39 3.04
C LEU A 194 7.43 -16.98 3.78
N ILE A 195 6.75 -17.93 4.40
CA ILE A 195 5.54 -17.67 5.19
C ILE A 195 5.89 -16.93 6.47
N GLU A 196 6.88 -17.43 7.20
CA GLU A 196 7.29 -16.85 8.47
C GLU A 196 7.80 -15.41 8.29
N THR A 197 8.64 -15.19 7.29
CA THR A 197 9.19 -13.86 6.97
C THR A 197 8.09 -12.87 6.59
N ARG A 198 7.16 -13.27 5.70
CA ARG A 198 6.03 -12.42 5.29
C ARG A 198 5.04 -12.17 6.42
N PHE A 199 4.83 -13.15 7.30
CA PHE A 199 3.97 -12.99 8.46
C PHE A 199 4.50 -11.89 9.38
N TRP A 200 5.79 -11.92 9.72
CA TRP A 200 6.40 -10.89 10.57
C TRP A 200 6.38 -9.50 9.93
N ASP A 201 6.72 -9.41 8.64
CA ASP A 201 6.69 -8.14 7.89
C ASP A 201 5.29 -7.49 7.94
N ILE A 202 4.25 -8.30 7.73
CA ILE A 202 2.87 -7.85 7.63
C ILE A 202 2.27 -7.61 9.00
N ALA A 203 2.56 -8.46 9.99
CA ALA A 203 2.10 -8.27 11.37
C ALA A 203 2.68 -6.98 11.96
N LEU A 204 4.00 -6.77 11.85
CA LEU A 204 4.66 -5.58 12.37
C LEU A 204 4.16 -4.32 11.64
N GLY A 205 4.14 -4.35 10.31
CA GLY A 205 3.65 -3.20 9.55
C GLY A 205 2.18 -2.91 9.81
N SER A 206 1.32 -3.92 9.91
CA SER A 206 -0.11 -3.72 10.19
C SER A 206 -0.36 -3.20 11.60
N ALA A 207 0.42 -3.62 12.59
CA ALA A 207 0.36 -3.08 13.95
C ALA A 207 0.74 -1.59 13.97
N ILE A 208 1.87 -1.24 13.37
CA ILE A 208 2.33 0.15 13.30
C ILE A 208 1.33 1.01 12.50
N GLY A 209 0.81 0.48 11.41
CA GLY A 209 -0.18 1.16 10.58
C GLY A 209 -1.54 1.34 11.28
N ALA A 210 -1.95 0.40 12.13
CA ALA A 210 -3.16 0.54 12.93
C ALA A 210 -3.01 1.67 13.95
N VAL A 211 -1.85 1.76 14.62
CA VAL A 211 -1.52 2.86 15.54
C VAL A 211 -1.47 4.19 14.79
N GLY A 212 -0.74 4.27 13.68
CA GLY A 212 -0.63 5.50 12.90
C GLY A 212 -1.97 5.96 12.32
N GLY A 213 -2.79 5.02 11.86
CA GLY A 213 -4.13 5.31 11.39
C GLY A 213 -5.04 5.82 12.50
N TRP A 214 -4.95 5.25 13.70
CA TRP A 214 -5.70 5.74 14.86
C TRP A 214 -5.29 7.17 15.24
N VAL A 215 -3.99 7.47 15.26
CA VAL A 215 -3.48 8.83 15.53
C VAL A 215 -4.05 9.84 14.53
N ILE A 216 -4.01 9.54 13.23
CA ILE A 216 -4.56 10.41 12.18
C ILE A 216 -6.05 10.70 12.39
N HIS A 217 -6.85 9.68 12.72
CA HIS A 217 -8.29 9.88 12.95
C HIS A 217 -8.59 10.61 14.25
N HIS A 218 -7.79 10.39 15.30
CA HIS A 218 -7.94 11.13 16.55
C HIS A 218 -7.61 12.62 16.38
N GLU A 219 -6.58 12.96 15.60
CA GLU A 219 -6.24 14.36 15.26
C GLU A 219 -7.32 15.02 14.41
N LYS A 220 -7.88 14.31 13.43
CA LYS A 220 -9.04 14.78 12.66
C LYS A 220 -10.24 15.10 13.54
N LEU A 221 -10.58 14.20 14.47
CA LEU A 221 -11.68 14.43 15.41
C LEU A 221 -11.39 15.64 16.32
N ARG A 222 -10.13 15.82 16.73
CA ARG A 222 -9.70 16.95 17.57
C ARG A 222 -9.73 18.30 16.85
N HIS A 223 -9.50 18.33 15.54
CA HIS A 223 -9.59 19.55 14.72
C HIS A 223 -10.97 19.78 14.09
N ALA A 224 -11.80 18.75 13.96
CA ALA A 224 -13.20 18.85 13.55
C ALA A 224 -14.15 19.17 14.72
N ALA A 225 -13.71 19.02 15.98
CA ALA A 225 -14.43 19.57 17.11
C ALA A 225 -14.47 21.09 16.95
N PRO A 226 -15.65 21.71 16.77
CA PRO A 226 -15.74 23.15 16.64
C PRO A 226 -15.14 23.76 17.89
N VAL A 227 -14.16 24.66 17.72
CA VAL A 227 -13.75 25.57 18.77
C VAL A 227 -15.04 26.23 19.25
N PHE A 228 -15.52 25.82 20.43
CA PHE A 228 -16.78 26.32 20.97
C PHE A 228 -16.73 27.86 20.95
N PRO A 229 -17.72 28.55 20.34
CA PRO A 229 -17.71 30.00 20.19
C PRO A 229 -17.91 30.76 21.53
N PHE A 230 -17.68 30.10 22.67
CA PHE A 230 -17.94 30.66 23.99
C PHE A 230 -16.82 31.58 24.51
N LEU A 231 -15.72 31.74 23.77
CA LEU A 231 -14.59 32.60 24.17
C LEU A 231 -14.53 33.97 23.47
N ASP A 232 -15.53 34.36 22.67
CA ASP A 232 -15.59 35.68 22.01
C ASP A 232 -16.68 36.61 22.59
N ARG A 233 -16.82 36.64 23.92
CA ARG A 233 -17.68 37.61 24.64
C ARG A 233 -16.93 38.59 25.54
N ARG A 234 -15.60 38.71 25.41
CA ARG A 234 -14.80 39.73 26.11
C ARG A 234 -14.13 40.73 25.17
N LYS A 235 -14.89 41.29 24.23
CA LYS A 235 -14.56 42.59 23.62
C LYS A 235 -15.73 43.56 23.80
N GLY A 236 -15.53 44.52 24.71
CA GLY A 236 -16.04 45.89 24.58
C GLY A 236 -17.49 46.16 24.97
N LYS A 237 -17.81 46.09 26.27
CA LYS A 237 -18.58 47.18 26.89
C LYS A 237 -17.57 48.05 27.63
N GLY A 238 -17.46 49.29 27.21
CA GLY A 238 -16.57 50.32 27.74
C GLY A 238 -16.66 51.52 26.83
#